data_AF-U2PWQ0-F1
#
_entry.id   AF-U2PWQ0-F1
#
_cell.length_a   1.000
_cell.length_b   1.000
_cell.length_c   1.000
_cell.angle_alpha   90.00
_cell.angle_beta   90.00
_cell.angle_gamma   90.00
#
_symmetry.space_group_name_H-M   'P 1'
#
loop_
_entity.id
_entity.type
_entity.pdbx_description
1 polymer ?
#
loop_
_entity_poly.entity_id
_entity_poly.type
_entity_poly.pdbx_seq_one_letter_code
_entity_poly.pdbx_strand_id
1 'polypeptide(L)'
;MKRLESISSKVYTFLIFLFLYAPILALLVFSFNDSKSMASWQGFTFKWYIELLHNDKILRALYNTILIALSSATIATIIGTIAAIGIFNMKGKLKNILLNINYLPVLNPDIVTGIALMSLFVFFSLTFGYKTMLLAHITFNIPYVILSVLPKLKQMPVNITDAALDLGATPSYTLRKIIIPQIQPGILAGFLMAFTMSIDDFVISFFTTGSGVSNLSIEIFSMARRGIKPEINALSTLMFITVLSLLLLVNKKELTSEKKTKKVSNKNNNRALAFALAIVVLVSTLVFVGKSNSTTKTLNVFNVGDYIDRDLLDKFEQETGIKVNYEEYDTNEIMYQKLKGGNSDYDIVVPSDYMLEKMIKEDMVEKLNFDNLPNYEYIDEDYKGLSYDPNNEYSVPYMWGTVGIIYNTTMVDDPVDSWNILWNPKYTKEIMMFDSIRDTLAISLKRLGYSLNSTNPQEIAKAKDELIKQKPLVKAYVVDEVKDRMIGGEAALATVWSGDAIYMMEENPDLAYVVPNEGSNKWFDTMVIPKGSKHKEEAEAFINFLLDPENAKQNVEYIGYSTPNAAAYELLDEETQEDEAAYPPEDILDKCEVFIDLGDKIKLYDDAWLEIKSN
;
A
#
# COMPACT_ATOMS: atom_id res chain seq x y z
N MET A 1 7.61 49.62 8.46
CA MET A 1 7.41 48.67 7.34
C MET A 1 8.31 47.45 7.44
N LYS A 2 9.65 47.54 7.27
CA LYS A 2 10.56 46.36 7.29
C LYS A 2 10.45 45.41 8.51
N ARG A 3 10.18 45.95 9.72
CA ARG A 3 9.96 45.13 10.94
C ARG A 3 8.61 44.40 10.93
N LEU A 4 7.56 45.04 10.43
CA LEU A 4 6.22 44.43 10.29
C LEU A 4 6.21 43.38 9.17
N GLU A 5 6.90 43.62 8.06
CA GLU A 5 7.10 42.63 6.98
C GLU A 5 7.88 41.41 7.48
N SER A 6 8.92 41.61 8.30
CA SER A 6 9.68 40.51 8.91
C SER A 6 8.87 39.70 9.92
N ILE A 7 7.99 40.34 10.70
CA ILE A 7 7.09 39.65 11.64
C ILE A 7 6.01 38.89 10.88
N SER A 8 5.37 39.52 9.89
CA SER A 8 4.37 38.89 9.03
C SER A 8 4.93 37.67 8.29
N SER A 9 6.12 37.78 7.70
CA SER A 9 6.80 36.65 7.06
C SER A 9 7.10 35.50 8.04
N LYS A 10 7.56 35.79 9.26
CA LYS A 10 7.79 34.76 10.28
C LYS A 10 6.50 34.08 10.73
N VAL A 11 5.42 34.85 10.91
CA VAL A 11 4.10 34.33 11.27
C VAL A 11 3.57 33.46 10.14
N TYR A 12 3.66 33.91 8.88
CA TYR A 12 3.26 33.13 7.71
C TYR A 12 4.04 31.82 7.61
N THR A 13 5.37 31.86 7.74
CA THR A 13 6.20 30.64 7.75
C THR A 13 5.84 29.72 8.93
N PHE A 14 5.58 30.27 10.12
CA PHE A 14 5.14 29.49 11.26
C PHE A 14 3.79 28.81 11.01
N LEU A 15 2.82 29.52 10.42
CA LEU A 15 1.51 28.95 10.08
C LEU A 15 1.63 27.83 9.03
N ILE A 16 2.50 27.98 8.03
CA ILE A 16 2.80 26.90 7.07
C ILE A 16 3.36 25.68 7.80
N PHE A 17 4.37 25.87 8.66
CA PHE A 17 4.94 24.75 9.40
C PHE A 17 3.94 24.12 10.37
N LEU A 18 3.11 24.93 11.03
CA LEU A 18 2.04 24.44 11.89
C LEU A 18 1.06 23.59 11.08
N PHE A 19 0.62 24.07 9.92
CA PHE A 19 -0.28 23.32 9.04
C PHE A 19 0.34 22.00 8.55
N LEU A 20 1.62 22.01 8.15
CA LEU A 20 2.31 20.81 7.67
C LEU A 20 2.58 19.78 8.78
N TYR A 21 2.95 20.23 9.98
CA TYR A 21 3.31 19.35 11.10
C TYR A 21 2.15 19.03 12.05
N ALA A 22 1.03 19.78 12.02
CA ALA A 22 -0.11 19.53 12.89
C ALA A 22 -0.69 18.12 12.76
N PRO A 23 -0.90 17.55 11.55
CA PRO A 23 -1.36 16.17 11.42
C PRO A 23 -0.38 15.17 12.06
N ILE A 24 0.92 15.36 11.85
CA ILE A 24 1.96 14.50 12.45
C ILE A 24 1.95 14.62 13.98
N LEU A 25 1.78 15.83 14.51
CA LEU A 25 1.63 16.07 15.94
C LEU A 25 0.34 15.45 16.49
N ALA A 26 -0.75 15.44 15.72
CA ALA A 26 -1.99 14.75 16.10
C ALA A 26 -1.76 13.24 16.19
N LEU A 27 -1.14 12.62 15.17
CA LEU A 27 -0.76 11.20 15.22
C LEU A 27 0.15 10.89 16.42
N LEU A 28 1.11 11.77 16.71
CA LEU A 28 1.98 11.66 17.89
C LEU A 28 1.18 11.69 19.19
N VAL A 29 0.18 12.57 19.32
CA VAL A 29 -0.66 12.63 20.52
C VAL A 29 -1.57 11.41 20.61
N PHE A 30 -2.24 11.03 19.52
CA PHE A 30 -3.12 9.87 19.46
C PHE A 30 -2.40 8.53 19.58
N SER A 31 -1.08 8.49 19.38
CA SER A 31 -0.25 7.31 19.70
C SER A 31 -0.25 6.93 21.18
N PHE A 32 -0.64 7.87 22.05
CA PHE A 32 -0.82 7.64 23.47
C PHE A 32 -2.30 7.49 23.88
N ASN A 33 -3.25 7.51 22.93
CA ASN A 33 -4.68 7.41 23.26
C ASN A 33 -5.04 5.96 23.60
N ASP A 34 -5.69 5.73 24.74
CA ASP A 34 -6.18 4.41 25.16
C ASP A 34 -7.52 4.03 24.49
N SER A 35 -7.61 4.20 23.17
CA SER A 35 -8.79 3.91 22.35
C SER A 35 -8.36 3.25 21.05
N LYS A 36 -9.21 2.38 20.50
CA LYS A 36 -9.03 1.80 19.17
C LYS A 36 -9.34 2.77 18.02
N SER A 37 -10.08 3.84 18.31
CA SER A 37 -10.48 4.86 17.33
C SER A 37 -9.85 6.23 17.63
N MET A 38 -9.59 7.01 16.57
CA MET A 38 -9.19 8.42 16.68
C MET A 38 -10.34 9.37 17.02
N ALA A 39 -11.60 8.91 16.93
CA ALA A 39 -12.77 9.76 17.11
C ALA A 39 -12.95 10.23 18.56
N SER A 40 -12.45 9.48 19.55
CA SER A 40 -12.60 9.81 20.97
C SER A 40 -11.33 9.55 21.78
N TRP A 41 -10.99 10.49 22.67
CA TRP A 41 -9.88 10.34 23.61
C TRP A 41 -10.35 9.63 24.89
N GLN A 42 -9.80 8.45 25.18
CA GLN A 42 -10.22 7.61 26.31
C GLN A 42 -9.19 7.55 27.45
N GLY A 43 -7.93 7.89 27.22
CA GLY A 43 -6.89 7.86 28.25
C GLY A 43 -5.47 7.97 27.70
N PHE A 44 -4.47 8.04 28.58
CA PHE A 44 -3.06 8.01 28.19
C PHE A 44 -2.48 6.60 28.41
N THR A 45 -1.84 6.01 27.40
CA THR A 45 -1.26 4.66 27.46
C THR A 45 0.04 4.53 26.66
N PHE A 46 0.86 3.53 27.02
CA PHE A 46 2.00 3.05 26.21
C PHE A 46 1.74 1.68 25.57
N LYS A 47 0.52 1.15 25.73
CA LYS A 47 0.13 -0.20 25.29
C LYS A 47 0.51 -0.47 23.82
N TRP A 48 0.20 0.46 22.92
CA TRP A 48 0.44 0.32 21.48
C TRP A 48 1.92 0.19 21.13
N TYR A 49 2.82 0.82 21.88
CA TYR A 49 4.27 0.65 21.69
C TYR A 49 4.75 -0.74 22.13
N ILE A 50 4.12 -1.32 23.16
CA ILE A 50 4.42 -2.67 23.62
C ILE A 50 3.87 -3.70 22.62
N GLU A 51 2.64 -3.52 22.13
CA GLU A 51 2.05 -4.38 21.09
C GLU A 51 2.86 -4.35 19.80
N LEU A 52 3.37 -3.17 19.41
CA LEU A 52 4.26 -3.02 18.27
C LEU A 52 5.53 -3.88 18.40
N LEU A 53 6.09 -4.02 19.61
CA LEU A 53 7.26 -4.86 19.86
C LEU A 53 6.95 -6.37 19.85
N HIS A 54 5.69 -6.77 19.93
CA HIS A 54 5.27 -8.16 19.79
C HIS A 54 4.77 -8.48 18.37
N ASN A 55 4.71 -7.47 17.49
CA ASN A 55 4.28 -7.64 16.13
C ASN A 55 5.46 -8.06 15.24
N ASP A 56 5.58 -9.37 15.00
CA ASP A 56 6.64 -9.96 14.17
C ASP A 56 6.67 -9.41 12.74
N LYS A 57 5.52 -8.96 12.20
CA LYS A 57 5.46 -8.35 10.86
C LYS A 57 6.13 -6.99 10.87
N ILE A 58 5.80 -6.13 11.84
CA ILE A 58 6.41 -4.80 11.99
C ILE A 58 7.91 -4.91 12.29
N LEU A 59 8.31 -5.84 13.15
CA LEU A 59 9.73 -6.08 13.44
C LEU A 59 10.51 -6.56 12.22
N ARG A 60 9.94 -7.47 11.42
CA ARG A 60 10.53 -7.91 10.14
C ARG A 60 10.62 -6.74 9.15
N ALA A 61 9.59 -5.92 9.05
CA ALA A 61 9.58 -4.75 8.20
C ALA A 61 10.64 -3.71 8.63
N LEU A 62 10.79 -3.45 9.93
CA LEU A 62 11.84 -2.60 10.49
C LEU A 62 13.24 -3.14 10.15
N TYR A 63 13.44 -4.44 10.32
CA TYR A 63 14.69 -5.10 9.98
C TYR A 63 15.01 -4.93 8.49
N ASN A 64 14.04 -5.20 7.60
CA ASN A 64 14.20 -5.01 6.16
C ASN A 64 14.49 -3.56 5.78
N THR A 65 13.77 -2.58 6.36
CA THR A 65 14.02 -1.15 6.14
C THR A 65 15.47 -0.78 6.45
N ILE A 66 15.96 -1.14 7.64
CA ILE A 66 17.31 -0.80 8.07
C ILE A 66 18.34 -1.52 7.18
N LEU A 67 18.11 -2.79 6.90
CA LEU A 67 19.05 -3.60 6.12
C LEU A 67 19.16 -3.12 4.67
N ILE A 68 18.03 -2.85 4.01
CA ILE A 68 18.00 -2.31 2.65
C ILE A 68 18.63 -0.93 2.63
N ALA A 69 18.26 -0.03 3.55
CA ALA A 69 18.80 1.31 3.58
C ALA A 69 20.31 1.36 3.82
N LEU A 70 20.84 0.57 4.75
CA LEU A 70 22.28 0.48 4.98
C LEU A 70 23.01 -0.14 3.80
N SER A 71 22.48 -1.24 3.25
CA SER A 71 23.11 -1.96 2.13
C SER A 71 23.12 -1.09 0.87
N SER A 72 21.97 -0.51 0.52
CA SER A 72 21.81 0.35 -0.65
C SER A 72 22.66 1.61 -0.53
N ALA A 73 22.66 2.29 0.62
CA ALA A 73 23.46 3.49 0.85
C ALA A 73 24.96 3.19 0.78
N THR A 74 25.41 2.06 1.34
CA THR A 74 26.83 1.67 1.31
C THR A 74 27.28 1.40 -0.14
N ILE A 75 26.54 0.56 -0.86
CA ILE A 75 26.87 0.19 -2.23
C ILE A 75 26.79 1.41 -3.17
N ALA A 76 25.72 2.20 -3.06
CA ALA A 76 25.56 3.43 -3.81
C ALA A 76 26.65 4.45 -3.48
N THR A 77 27.11 4.54 -2.23
CA THR A 77 28.21 5.44 -1.86
C THR A 77 29.50 5.06 -2.54
N ILE A 78 29.82 3.76 -2.59
CA ILE A 78 31.01 3.25 -3.27
C ILE A 78 30.92 3.54 -4.77
N ILE A 79 29.82 3.13 -5.42
CA ILE A 79 29.62 3.29 -6.86
C ILE A 79 29.57 4.77 -7.23
N GLY A 80 28.77 5.56 -6.52
CA GLY A 80 28.58 6.99 -6.76
C GLY A 80 29.85 7.80 -6.52
N THR A 81 30.69 7.46 -5.53
CA THR A 81 31.99 8.11 -5.33
C THR A 81 32.94 7.84 -6.50
N ILE A 82 33.02 6.58 -6.95
CA ILE A 82 33.85 6.20 -8.10
C ILE A 82 33.35 6.93 -9.35
N ALA A 83 32.04 6.94 -9.59
CA ALA A 83 31.41 7.64 -10.71
C ALA A 83 31.67 9.15 -10.65
N ALA A 84 31.55 9.78 -9.48
CA ALA A 84 31.82 11.21 -9.30
C ALA A 84 33.27 11.58 -9.62
N ILE A 85 34.24 10.77 -9.18
CA ILE A 85 35.66 10.94 -9.51
C ILE A 85 35.88 10.78 -11.02
N GLY A 86 35.24 9.79 -11.65
CA GLY A 86 35.27 9.61 -13.09
C GLY A 86 34.73 10.83 -13.84
N ILE A 87 33.50 11.24 -13.55
CA ILE A 87 32.81 12.39 -14.15
C ILE A 87 33.60 13.68 -13.95
N PHE A 88 34.23 13.86 -12.79
CA PHE A 88 35.06 15.03 -12.51
C PHE A 88 36.23 15.17 -13.49
N ASN A 89 36.93 14.06 -13.75
CA ASN A 89 38.10 14.00 -14.63
C ASN A 89 37.75 13.95 -16.13
N MET A 90 36.48 13.69 -16.48
CA MET A 90 36.01 13.69 -17.86
C MET A 90 35.88 15.11 -18.44
N LYS A 91 35.99 15.23 -19.77
CA LYS A 91 35.82 16.48 -20.53
C LYS A 91 34.87 16.26 -21.72
N GLY A 92 34.29 17.34 -22.23
CA GLY A 92 33.48 17.33 -23.46
C GLY A 92 32.10 16.69 -23.32
N LYS A 93 31.56 16.20 -24.44
CA LYS A 93 30.16 15.73 -24.56
C LYS A 93 29.83 14.54 -23.65
N LEU A 94 30.76 13.60 -23.46
CA LEU A 94 30.55 12.40 -22.64
C LEU A 94 30.25 12.73 -21.18
N LYS A 95 30.92 13.74 -20.60
CA LYS A 95 30.63 14.25 -19.26
C LYS A 95 29.19 14.77 -19.15
N ASN A 96 28.75 15.54 -20.13
CA ASN A 96 27.40 16.11 -20.14
C ASN A 96 26.34 15.00 -20.27
N ILE A 97 26.58 13.99 -21.10
CA ILE A 97 25.68 12.83 -21.24
C ILE A 97 25.54 12.09 -19.90
N LEU A 98 26.66 11.75 -19.25
CA LEU A 98 26.62 11.05 -17.96
C LEU A 98 25.95 11.87 -16.86
N LEU A 99 26.20 13.18 -16.80
CA LEU A 99 25.52 14.06 -15.87
C LEU A 99 24.01 14.13 -16.13
N ASN A 100 23.59 14.22 -17.39
CA ASN A 100 22.18 14.24 -17.73
C ASN A 100 21.48 12.92 -17.36
N ILE A 101 22.13 11.78 -17.62
CA ILE A 101 21.63 10.47 -17.16
C ILE A 101 21.50 10.44 -15.63
N ASN A 102 22.49 10.97 -14.91
CA ASN A 102 22.45 11.06 -13.45
C ASN A 102 21.31 11.94 -12.92
N TYR A 103 20.93 12.99 -13.65
CA TYR A 103 19.84 13.86 -13.23
C TYR A 103 18.44 13.26 -13.48
N LEU A 104 18.29 12.32 -14.42
CA LEU A 104 16.97 11.76 -14.76
C LEU A 104 16.24 11.15 -13.54
N PRO A 105 16.85 10.26 -12.73
CA PRO A 105 16.16 9.70 -11.57
C PRO A 105 15.80 10.73 -10.49
N VAL A 106 16.56 11.84 -10.40
CA VAL A 106 16.35 12.89 -9.40
C VAL A 106 15.25 13.88 -9.80
N LEU A 107 15.02 14.03 -11.11
CA LEU A 107 14.03 14.96 -11.67
C LEU A 107 12.69 14.31 -11.96
N ASN A 108 12.67 12.99 -12.14
CA ASN A 108 11.43 12.25 -12.40
C ASN A 108 10.68 11.98 -11.09
N PRO A 109 9.33 11.93 -11.13
CA PRO A 109 8.55 11.40 -10.02
C PRO A 109 8.95 9.95 -9.69
N ASP A 110 8.98 9.61 -8.39
CA ASP A 110 9.43 8.28 -7.93
C ASP A 110 8.62 7.14 -8.54
N ILE A 111 7.32 7.36 -8.80
CA ILE A 111 6.45 6.37 -9.44
C ILE A 111 6.91 5.97 -10.85
N VAL A 112 7.47 6.91 -11.61
CA VAL A 112 8.00 6.64 -12.94
C VAL A 112 9.24 5.75 -12.82
N THR A 113 10.11 6.04 -11.85
CA THR A 113 11.30 5.23 -11.58
C THR A 113 10.93 3.82 -11.08
N GLY A 114 9.96 3.71 -10.18
CA GLY A 114 9.47 2.45 -9.64
C GLY A 114 8.91 1.54 -10.73
N ILE A 115 7.99 2.04 -11.54
CA ILE A 115 7.39 1.28 -12.66
C ILE A 115 8.45 0.92 -13.70
N ALA A 116 9.36 1.83 -14.06
CA ALA A 116 10.41 1.54 -15.02
C ALA A 116 11.35 0.43 -14.56
N LEU A 117 11.73 0.42 -13.28
CA LEU A 117 12.55 -0.64 -12.69
C LEU A 117 11.80 -1.96 -12.59
N MET A 118 10.52 -1.92 -12.20
CA MET A 118 9.64 -3.09 -12.22
C MET A 118 9.60 -3.70 -13.62
N SER A 119 9.28 -2.91 -14.66
CA SER A 119 9.26 -3.37 -16.05
C SER A 119 10.61 -3.93 -16.51
N LEU A 120 11.72 -3.33 -16.06
CA LEU A 120 13.05 -3.83 -16.35
C LEU A 120 13.32 -5.20 -15.71
N PHE A 121 12.92 -5.39 -14.45
CA PHE A 121 13.07 -6.66 -13.74
C PHE A 121 12.21 -7.75 -14.36
N VAL A 122 10.99 -7.41 -14.77
CA VAL A 122 10.10 -8.28 -15.56
C VAL A 122 10.76 -8.68 -16.88
N PHE A 123 11.33 -7.72 -17.62
CA PHE A 123 12.01 -7.98 -18.89
C PHE A 123 13.18 -8.97 -18.75
N PHE A 124 13.89 -8.93 -17.61
CA PHE A 124 14.96 -9.88 -17.30
C PHE A 124 14.50 -11.12 -16.53
N SER A 125 13.18 -11.30 -16.34
CA SER A 125 12.59 -12.40 -15.57
C SER A 125 13.21 -12.54 -14.18
N LEU A 126 13.47 -11.42 -13.49
CA LEU A 126 13.94 -11.40 -12.11
C LEU A 126 12.78 -11.55 -11.13
N THR A 127 12.86 -12.56 -10.26
CA THR A 127 11.87 -12.78 -9.20
C THR A 127 11.87 -11.63 -8.21
N PHE A 128 10.69 -11.08 -7.92
CA PHE A 128 10.52 -9.96 -7.01
C PHE A 128 10.80 -10.35 -5.56
N GLY A 129 11.38 -9.42 -4.79
CA GLY A 129 11.69 -9.61 -3.38
C GLY A 129 12.86 -8.74 -2.94
N TYR A 130 13.60 -9.21 -1.94
CA TYR A 130 14.68 -8.43 -1.33
C TYR A 130 15.74 -7.95 -2.33
N LYS A 131 16.09 -8.79 -3.32
CA LYS A 131 17.14 -8.47 -4.30
C LYS A 131 16.73 -7.38 -5.27
N THR A 132 15.51 -7.46 -5.82
CA THR A 132 14.98 -6.46 -6.75
C THR A 132 14.81 -5.12 -6.03
N MET A 133 14.29 -5.14 -4.80
CA MET A 133 14.19 -3.97 -3.94
C MET A 133 15.56 -3.36 -3.66
N LEU A 134 16.55 -4.16 -3.24
CA LEU A 134 17.91 -3.66 -3.01
C LEU A 134 18.54 -3.05 -4.26
N LEU A 135 18.41 -3.69 -5.43
CA LEU A 135 18.94 -3.18 -6.70
C LEU A 135 18.27 -1.87 -7.11
N ALA A 136 16.96 -1.75 -6.90
CA ALA A 136 16.21 -0.54 -7.17
C ALA A 136 16.71 0.62 -6.29
N HIS A 137 16.86 0.39 -5.00
CA HIS A 137 17.36 1.40 -4.06
C HIS A 137 18.82 1.79 -4.34
N ILE A 138 19.69 0.84 -4.73
CA ILE A 138 21.06 1.18 -5.16
C ILE A 138 21.02 2.12 -6.37
N THR A 139 20.20 1.79 -7.37
CA THR A 139 20.08 2.56 -8.62
C THR A 139 19.60 3.99 -8.36
N PHE A 140 18.56 4.13 -7.54
CA PHE A 140 18.00 5.42 -7.15
C PHE A 140 18.95 6.25 -6.25
N ASN A 141 19.75 5.60 -5.40
CA ASN A 141 20.64 6.30 -4.47
C ASN A 141 21.96 6.80 -5.09
N ILE A 142 22.46 6.15 -6.14
CA ILE A 142 23.72 6.54 -6.81
C ILE A 142 23.74 8.04 -7.20
N PRO A 143 22.67 8.59 -7.83
CA PRO A 143 22.60 10.01 -8.12
C PRO A 143 22.82 10.95 -6.95
N TYR A 144 22.20 10.69 -5.80
CA TYR A 144 22.33 11.54 -4.61
C TYR A 144 23.76 11.54 -4.06
N VAL A 145 24.44 10.40 -4.12
CA VAL A 145 25.86 10.30 -3.77
C VAL A 145 26.72 11.13 -4.73
N ILE A 146 26.48 11.02 -6.04
CA ILE A 146 27.24 11.78 -7.05
C ILE A 146 27.05 13.28 -6.83
N LEU A 147 25.82 13.73 -6.57
CA LEU A 147 25.50 15.13 -6.29
C LEU A 147 26.15 15.64 -4.99
N SER A 148 26.41 14.76 -4.03
CA SER A 148 27.10 15.11 -2.77
C SER A 148 28.62 15.15 -2.90
N VAL A 149 29.21 14.23 -3.67
CA VAL A 149 30.68 14.10 -3.81
C VAL A 149 31.24 15.08 -4.84
N LEU A 150 30.54 15.30 -5.96
CA LEU A 150 31.03 16.11 -7.07
C LEU A 150 31.35 17.58 -6.68
N PRO A 151 30.54 18.27 -5.85
CA PRO A 151 30.89 19.60 -5.35
C PRO A 151 32.19 19.62 -4.54
N LYS A 152 32.48 18.57 -3.75
CA LYS A 152 33.73 18.48 -2.97
C LYS A 152 34.95 18.27 -3.86
N LEU A 153 34.82 17.47 -4.92
CA LEU A 153 35.87 17.35 -5.94
C LEU A 153 36.17 18.71 -6.60
N LYS A 154 35.13 19.49 -6.94
CA LYS A 154 35.29 20.84 -7.50
C LYS A 154 35.91 21.86 -6.54
N GLN A 155 35.78 21.65 -5.23
CA GLN A 155 36.34 22.52 -4.19
C GLN A 155 37.81 22.19 -3.85
N MET A 156 38.35 21.07 -4.35
CA MET A 156 39.75 20.70 -4.11
C MET A 156 40.71 21.71 -4.75
N PRO A 157 41.88 21.97 -4.15
CA PRO A 157 42.91 22.81 -4.77
C PRO A 157 43.33 22.22 -6.12
N VAL A 158 43.29 23.05 -7.17
CA VAL A 158 43.42 22.63 -8.58
C VAL A 158 44.67 21.79 -8.85
N ASN A 159 45.79 22.11 -8.19
CA ASN A 159 47.09 21.50 -8.48
C ASN A 159 47.52 20.43 -7.46
N ILE A 160 46.66 20.04 -6.51
CA ILE A 160 47.07 19.12 -5.43
C ILE A 160 47.39 17.71 -5.93
N THR A 161 46.72 17.29 -7.01
CA THR A 161 46.94 15.99 -7.65
C THR A 161 48.24 15.99 -8.44
N ASP A 162 48.52 17.07 -9.18
CA ASP A 162 49.71 17.20 -10.01
C ASP A 162 50.97 17.29 -9.13
N ALA A 163 50.92 18.09 -8.06
CA ALA A 163 52.01 18.20 -7.09
C ALA A 163 52.35 16.85 -6.42
N ALA A 164 51.36 15.99 -6.20
CA ALA A 164 51.60 14.66 -5.63
C ALA A 164 52.33 13.74 -6.61
N LEU A 165 51.92 13.75 -7.88
CA LEU A 165 52.53 12.96 -8.94
C LEU A 165 53.98 13.43 -9.21
N ASP A 166 54.22 14.74 -9.20
CA ASP A 166 55.56 15.33 -9.36
C ASP A 166 56.53 14.92 -8.24
N LEU A 167 56.02 14.73 -7.02
CA LEU A 167 56.79 14.22 -5.88
C LEU A 167 56.98 12.69 -5.90
N GLY A 168 56.59 12.01 -6.99
CA GLY A 168 56.77 10.58 -7.20
C GLY A 168 55.66 9.70 -6.59
N ALA A 169 54.53 10.28 -6.16
CA ALA A 169 53.41 9.48 -5.69
C ALA A 169 52.74 8.72 -6.85
N THR A 170 52.33 7.47 -6.63
CA THR A 170 51.56 6.73 -7.63
C THR A 170 50.11 7.22 -7.67
N PRO A 171 49.37 7.09 -8.80
CA PRO A 171 47.96 7.49 -8.87
C PRO A 171 47.08 6.85 -7.79
N SER A 172 47.35 5.59 -7.44
CA SER A 172 46.63 4.89 -6.35
C SER A 172 46.95 5.49 -4.98
N TYR A 173 48.20 5.88 -4.74
CA TYR A 173 48.60 6.58 -3.53
C TYR A 173 47.92 7.95 -3.43
N THR A 174 47.98 8.75 -4.51
CA THR A 174 47.32 10.06 -4.60
C THR A 174 45.82 9.94 -4.36
N LEU A 175 45.16 8.97 -4.99
CA LEU A 175 43.73 8.70 -4.76
C LEU A 175 43.43 8.40 -3.28
N ARG A 176 44.14 7.44 -2.69
CA ARG A 176 43.85 6.95 -1.32
C ARG A 176 44.26 7.93 -0.21
N LYS A 177 45.36 8.66 -0.39
CA LYS A 177 45.96 9.50 0.66
C LYS A 177 45.69 11.00 0.50
N ILE A 178 45.28 11.44 -0.69
CA ILE A 178 45.03 12.86 -0.97
C ILE A 178 43.58 13.07 -1.38
N ILE A 179 43.11 12.44 -2.47
CA ILE A 179 41.77 12.71 -3.01
C ILE A 179 40.68 12.25 -2.03
N ILE A 180 40.67 10.98 -1.63
CA ILE A 180 39.63 10.41 -0.76
C ILE A 180 39.50 11.18 0.57
N PRO A 181 40.59 11.50 1.31
CA PRO A 181 40.48 12.30 2.53
C PRO A 181 39.91 13.70 2.33
N GLN A 182 40.21 14.35 1.20
CA GLN A 182 39.69 15.69 0.89
C GLN A 182 38.18 15.67 0.60
N ILE A 183 37.69 14.63 -0.07
CA ILE A 183 36.27 14.49 -0.40
C ILE A 183 35.47 13.70 0.63
N GLN A 184 36.12 13.18 1.69
CA GLN A 184 35.48 12.40 2.75
C GLN A 184 34.23 13.06 3.34
N PRO A 185 34.17 14.39 3.58
CA PRO A 185 32.93 15.04 4.02
C PRO A 185 31.78 14.88 3.02
N GLY A 186 32.06 14.93 1.71
CA GLY A 186 31.07 14.72 0.66
C GLY A 186 30.64 13.26 0.52
N ILE A 187 31.57 12.31 0.71
CA ILE A 187 31.26 10.88 0.77
C ILE A 187 30.30 10.59 1.93
N LEU A 188 30.60 11.14 3.12
CA LEU A 188 29.75 10.96 4.30
C LEU A 188 28.38 11.61 4.13
N ALA A 189 28.31 12.81 3.54
CA ALA A 189 27.06 13.47 3.22
C ALA A 189 26.23 12.64 2.21
N GLY A 190 26.88 12.13 1.16
CA GLY A 190 26.24 11.26 0.16
C GLY A 190 25.70 9.97 0.76
N PHE A 191 26.46 9.31 1.65
CA PHE A 191 25.99 8.13 2.37
C PHE A 191 24.74 8.43 3.21
N LEU A 192 24.77 9.53 3.98
CA LEU A 192 23.64 9.89 4.85
C LEU A 192 22.41 10.29 4.04
N MET A 193 22.59 11.00 2.91
CA MET A 193 21.50 11.30 1.97
C MET A 193 20.91 10.01 1.40
N ALA A 194 21.73 9.12 0.83
CA ALA A 194 21.28 7.85 0.28
C ALA A 194 20.55 6.97 1.32
N PHE A 195 21.06 6.93 2.54
CA PHE A 195 20.42 6.21 3.65
C PHE A 195 19.05 6.82 3.99
N THR A 196 18.97 8.15 4.08
CA THR A 196 17.73 8.86 4.41
C THR A 196 16.67 8.65 3.32
N MET A 197 17.06 8.82 2.06
CA MET A 197 16.18 8.58 0.91
C MET A 197 15.69 7.13 0.85
N SER A 198 16.54 6.16 1.21
CA SER A 198 16.16 4.76 1.19
C SER A 198 15.22 4.33 2.32
N ILE A 199 15.25 4.99 3.48
CA ILE A 199 14.34 4.67 4.60
C ILE A 199 12.94 5.18 4.31
N ASP A 200 12.85 6.37 3.71
CA ASP A 200 11.60 7.08 3.47
C ASP A 200 10.88 6.61 2.20
N ASP A 201 11.57 5.90 1.32
CA ASP A 201 10.98 5.45 0.06
C ASP A 201 9.87 4.41 0.29
N PHE A 202 8.67 4.75 -0.18
CA PHE A 202 7.54 3.84 -0.32
C PHE A 202 7.36 3.37 -1.77
N VAL A 203 7.48 4.28 -2.75
CA VAL A 203 6.99 4.03 -4.10
C VAL A 203 7.89 3.04 -4.84
N ILE A 204 9.20 3.25 -4.86
CA ILE A 204 10.12 2.34 -5.54
C ILE A 204 10.09 0.97 -4.84
N SER A 205 10.08 0.99 -3.52
CA SER A 205 9.90 -0.15 -2.64
C SER A 205 8.69 -0.99 -3.02
N PHE A 206 7.51 -0.37 -3.11
CA PHE A 206 6.24 -1.05 -3.41
C PHE A 206 6.25 -1.76 -4.77
N PHE A 207 6.74 -1.09 -5.81
CA PHE A 207 6.78 -1.67 -7.17
C PHE A 207 7.92 -2.68 -7.39
N THR A 208 8.90 -2.75 -6.48
CA THR A 208 10.07 -3.64 -6.64
C THR A 208 10.21 -4.68 -5.55
N THR A 209 9.30 -4.69 -4.58
CA THR A 209 9.19 -5.75 -3.58
C THR A 209 8.44 -6.97 -4.12
N GLY A 210 8.53 -8.08 -3.41
CA GLY A 210 7.81 -9.32 -3.70
C GLY A 210 7.37 -10.00 -2.42
N SER A 211 6.72 -11.15 -2.57
CA SER A 211 6.09 -11.87 -1.45
C SER A 211 7.05 -12.06 -0.27
N GLY A 212 6.59 -11.70 0.93
CA GLY A 212 7.33 -11.90 2.19
C GLY A 212 8.46 -10.92 2.45
N VAL A 213 8.64 -9.94 1.56
CA VAL A 213 9.54 -8.81 1.79
C VAL A 213 8.69 -7.56 1.85
N SER A 214 8.69 -6.92 3.01
CA SER A 214 8.05 -5.64 3.22
C SER A 214 8.98 -4.76 4.04
N ASN A 215 8.89 -3.45 3.82
CA ASN A 215 9.58 -2.44 4.60
C ASN A 215 8.55 -1.61 5.38
N LEU A 216 8.99 -0.84 6.36
CA LEU A 216 8.09 -0.05 7.19
C LEU A 216 7.23 0.94 6.40
N SER A 217 7.75 1.52 5.32
CA SER A 217 6.98 2.47 4.51
C SER A 217 5.80 1.78 3.83
N ILE A 218 5.99 0.57 3.32
CA ILE A 218 4.92 -0.28 2.77
C ILE A 218 3.93 -0.68 3.85
N GLU A 219 4.41 -1.14 5.01
CA GLU A 219 3.52 -1.52 6.12
C GLU A 219 2.69 -0.34 6.63
N ILE A 220 3.29 0.84 6.82
CA ILE A 220 2.55 2.03 7.26
C ILE A 220 1.49 2.42 6.25
N PHE A 221 1.83 2.42 4.95
CA PHE A 221 0.86 2.73 3.90
C PHE A 221 -0.30 1.74 3.88
N SER A 222 0.02 0.44 3.91
CA SER A 222 -0.95 -0.65 3.92
C SER A 222 -1.88 -0.58 5.14
N MET A 223 -1.34 -0.29 6.31
CA MET A 223 -2.14 -0.14 7.52
C MET A 223 -2.96 1.16 7.53
N ALA A 224 -2.44 2.28 6.98
CA ALA A 224 -3.13 3.56 6.99
C ALA A 224 -4.41 3.57 6.12
N ARG A 225 -4.47 2.78 5.05
CA ARG A 225 -5.67 2.68 4.20
C ARG A 225 -6.80 1.83 4.80
N ARG A 226 -6.47 0.96 5.75
CA ARG A 226 -7.42 -0.02 6.33
C ARG A 226 -8.28 0.51 7.48
N GLY A 227 -8.17 1.81 7.79
CA GLY A 227 -8.64 2.37 9.04
C GLY A 227 -7.53 2.37 10.09
N ILE A 228 -7.47 3.41 10.90
CA ILE A 228 -6.27 3.69 11.69
C ILE A 228 -6.26 2.87 12.98
N LYS A 229 -5.67 1.66 12.93
CA LYS A 229 -5.32 0.91 14.15
C LYS A 229 -4.31 1.74 14.98
N PRO A 230 -4.48 1.92 16.30
CA PRO A 230 -3.65 2.83 17.10
C PRO A 230 -2.14 2.54 17.08
N GLU A 231 -1.75 1.31 16.77
CA GLU A 231 -0.36 0.86 16.59
C GLU A 231 0.34 1.62 15.45
N ILE A 232 -0.40 2.06 14.42
CA ILE A 232 0.12 2.88 13.31
C ILE A 232 0.62 4.22 13.84
N ASN A 233 -0.08 4.81 14.81
CA ASN A 233 0.31 6.09 15.41
C ASN A 233 1.63 5.94 16.14
N ALA A 234 1.79 4.84 16.90
CA ALA A 234 3.02 4.51 17.60
C ALA A 234 4.19 4.29 16.62
N LEU A 235 3.96 3.55 15.53
CA LEU A 235 4.97 3.30 14.51
C LEU A 235 5.39 4.58 13.76
N SER A 236 4.42 5.37 13.31
CA SER A 236 4.62 6.64 12.61
C SER A 236 5.38 7.64 13.48
N THR A 237 5.09 7.65 14.78
CA THR A 237 5.81 8.40 15.80
C THR A 237 7.29 8.01 15.85
N LEU A 238 7.59 6.71 15.95
CA LEU A 238 8.96 6.20 16.02
C LEU A 238 9.75 6.52 14.74
N MET A 239 9.13 6.34 13.57
CA MET A 239 9.75 6.68 12.29
C MET A 239 10.04 8.18 12.18
N PHE A 240 9.06 9.03 12.48
CA PHE A 240 9.24 10.47 12.43
C PHE A 240 10.36 10.94 13.35
N ILE A 241 10.41 10.46 14.60
CA ILE A 241 11.47 10.79 15.56
C ILE A 241 12.84 10.31 15.04
N THR A 242 12.91 9.13 14.44
CA THR A 242 14.14 8.56 13.91
C THR A 242 14.66 9.37 12.72
N VAL A 243 13.81 9.64 11.73
CA VAL A 243 14.16 10.44 10.54
C VAL A 243 14.54 11.86 10.94
N LEU A 244 13.76 12.51 11.81
CA LEU A 244 14.06 13.86 12.30
C LEU A 244 15.40 13.89 13.05
N SER A 245 15.67 12.90 13.90
CA SER A 245 16.95 12.78 14.61
C SER A 245 18.12 12.62 13.65
N LEU A 246 17.98 11.78 12.63
CA LEU A 246 18.99 11.60 11.58
C LEU A 246 19.22 12.90 10.80
N LEU A 247 18.17 13.59 10.36
CA LEU A 247 18.26 14.87 9.66
C LEU A 247 18.96 15.93 10.51
N LEU A 248 18.63 16.03 11.80
CA LEU A 248 19.30 16.95 12.72
C LEU A 248 20.77 16.61 12.91
N LEU A 249 21.13 15.31 12.97
CA LEU A 249 22.53 14.87 13.07
C LEU A 249 23.34 15.18 11.80
N VAL A 250 22.73 15.02 10.62
CA VAL A 250 23.32 15.37 9.31
C VAL A 250 23.59 16.87 9.25
N ASN A 251 22.54 17.68 9.49
CA ASN A 251 22.62 19.14 9.40
C ASN A 251 23.56 19.75 10.45
N LYS A 252 23.59 19.20 11.67
CA LYS A 252 24.51 19.66 12.72
C LYS A 252 25.97 19.45 12.31
N LYS A 253 26.31 18.35 11.65
CA LYS A 253 27.69 18.11 11.17
C LYS A 253 28.10 19.09 10.08
N GLU A 254 27.17 19.45 9.18
CA GLU A 254 27.43 20.40 8.10
C GLU A 254 27.72 21.82 8.64
N LEU A 255 26.89 22.30 9.57
CA LEU A 255 27.09 23.57 10.29
C LEU A 255 28.40 23.60 11.10
N THR A 256 28.82 22.45 11.65
CA THR A 256 30.09 22.35 12.39
C THR A 256 31.30 22.27 11.46
N SER A 257 31.12 21.73 10.24
CA SER A 257 32.15 21.67 9.20
C SER A 257 32.46 23.05 8.63
N GLU A 258 31.44 23.90 8.40
CA GLU A 258 31.64 25.29 7.94
C GLU A 258 32.36 26.17 8.98
N LYS A 259 32.17 25.92 10.27
CA LYS A 259 32.87 26.66 11.33
C LYS A 259 34.33 26.21 11.54
N LYS A 260 34.72 25.02 11.07
CA LYS A 260 36.06 24.46 11.29
C LYS A 260 37.10 24.78 10.21
N THR A 261 36.74 25.49 9.14
CA THR A 261 37.67 25.98 8.10
C THR A 261 38.63 27.09 8.56
N LYS A 262 38.81 27.30 9.87
CA LYS A 262 39.79 28.26 10.44
C LYS A 262 40.77 27.71 11.49
N LYS A 263 40.78 26.42 11.82
CA LYS A 263 41.83 25.86 12.71
C LYS A 263 42.26 24.47 12.27
N VAL A 264 43.50 24.39 11.78
CA VAL A 264 44.27 23.15 11.66
C VAL A 264 44.34 22.51 13.04
N SER A 265 43.68 21.37 13.23
CA SER A 265 44.10 20.40 14.24
C SER A 265 43.44 19.04 13.97
N ASN A 266 44.34 18.09 13.73
CA ASN A 266 44.16 16.67 13.62
C ASN A 266 43.70 16.08 14.97
N LYS A 267 42.46 15.57 15.07
CA LYS A 267 42.10 14.59 16.11
C LYS A 267 40.91 13.72 15.69
N ASN A 268 41.24 12.47 15.36
CA ASN A 268 40.40 11.25 15.30
C ASN A 268 38.87 11.43 15.30
N ASN A 269 38.29 11.67 14.11
CA ASN A 269 36.86 11.44 13.83
C ASN A 269 36.53 9.97 13.49
N ASN A 270 37.53 9.07 13.54
CA ASN A 270 37.36 7.67 13.15
C ASN A 270 36.48 6.87 14.12
N ARG A 271 36.19 7.35 15.34
CA ARG A 271 35.39 6.61 16.32
C ARG A 271 33.91 6.56 15.98
N ALA A 272 33.31 7.67 15.50
CA ALA A 272 31.90 7.69 15.10
C ALA A 272 31.67 6.93 13.78
N LEU A 273 32.64 7.01 12.86
CA LEU A 273 32.63 6.25 11.61
C LEU A 273 32.86 4.75 11.87
N ALA A 274 33.76 4.40 12.78
CA ALA A 274 33.98 3.02 13.22
C ALA A 274 32.79 2.46 14.02
N PHE A 275 32.03 3.29 14.74
CA PHE A 275 30.81 2.87 15.44
C PHE A 275 29.68 2.59 14.45
N ALA A 276 29.48 3.45 13.45
CA ALA A 276 28.53 3.23 12.37
C ALA A 276 28.90 2.01 11.51
N LEU A 277 30.19 1.85 11.15
CA LEU A 277 30.69 0.66 10.45
C LEU A 277 30.64 -0.61 11.31
N ALA A 278 30.86 -0.51 12.63
CA ALA A 278 30.75 -1.65 13.53
C ALA A 278 29.31 -2.12 13.66
N ILE A 279 28.34 -1.21 13.70
CA ILE A 279 26.90 -1.55 13.65
C ILE A 279 26.55 -2.19 12.30
N VAL A 280 27.06 -1.66 11.18
CA VAL A 280 26.90 -2.25 9.84
C VAL A 280 27.51 -3.66 9.76
N VAL A 281 28.67 -3.90 10.38
CA VAL A 281 29.33 -5.23 10.43
C VAL A 281 28.59 -6.17 11.39
N LEU A 282 28.05 -5.68 12.51
CA LEU A 282 27.27 -6.48 13.46
C LEU A 282 25.93 -6.92 12.86
N VAL A 283 25.24 -6.03 12.16
CA VAL A 283 23.96 -6.33 11.48
C VAL A 283 24.18 -7.24 10.27
N SER A 284 25.28 -7.09 9.53
CA SER A 284 25.62 -8.01 8.42
C SER A 284 26.19 -9.36 8.86
N THR A 285 26.72 -9.50 10.08
CA THR A 285 27.08 -10.81 10.64
C THR A 285 25.89 -11.57 11.23
N LEU A 286 24.83 -10.86 11.67
CA LEU A 286 23.55 -11.47 12.02
C LEU A 286 22.79 -12.05 10.80
N VAL A 287 23.09 -11.58 9.58
CA VAL A 287 22.58 -12.16 8.32
C VAL A 287 23.13 -13.57 8.04
N PHE A 288 24.23 -13.99 8.69
CA PHE A 288 24.86 -15.30 8.45
C PHE A 288 24.57 -16.37 9.52
N VAL A 289 23.91 -16.01 10.62
CA VAL A 289 23.50 -16.95 11.67
C VAL A 289 21.98 -16.93 11.78
N GLY A 290 21.33 -17.63 10.87
CA GLY A 290 19.87 -17.67 10.82
C GLY A 290 19.27 -18.34 9.59
N LYS A 291 20.09 -18.84 8.66
CA LYS A 291 19.58 -19.74 7.61
C LYS A 291 19.43 -21.16 8.17
N SER A 292 18.44 -21.33 9.03
CA SER A 292 17.75 -22.60 9.13
C SER A 292 17.09 -22.84 7.77
N ASN A 293 17.73 -23.60 6.89
CA ASN A 293 17.01 -24.30 5.83
C ASN A 293 16.14 -25.35 6.52
N SER A 294 15.00 -24.94 7.09
CA SER A 294 13.90 -25.87 7.17
C SER A 294 13.29 -25.91 5.78
N THR A 295 13.12 -27.12 5.26
CA THR A 295 12.32 -27.46 4.09
C THR A 295 10.83 -27.24 4.39
N THR A 296 10.48 -26.09 4.96
CA THR A 296 9.10 -25.74 5.28
C THR A 296 8.50 -25.22 3.98
N LYS A 297 7.56 -25.98 3.42
CA LYS A 297 6.76 -25.55 2.28
C LYS A 297 6.17 -24.18 2.62
N THR A 298 6.31 -23.21 1.73
CA THR A 298 5.81 -21.84 1.94
C THR A 298 4.75 -21.57 0.89
N LEU A 299 3.61 -21.01 1.30
CA LEU A 299 2.50 -20.62 0.46
C LEU A 299 2.38 -19.09 0.46
N ASN A 300 2.39 -18.47 -0.72
CA ASN A 300 2.27 -17.03 -0.86
C ASN A 300 0.83 -16.65 -1.23
N VAL A 301 0.15 -15.95 -0.34
CA VAL A 301 -1.25 -15.52 -0.54
C VAL A 301 -1.29 -14.01 -0.75
N PHE A 302 -2.03 -13.55 -1.75
CA PHE A 302 -2.25 -12.13 -2.03
C PHE A 302 -3.75 -11.83 -2.04
N ASN A 303 -4.25 -11.17 -1.00
CA ASN A 303 -5.69 -10.95 -0.81
C ASN A 303 -6.04 -9.47 -0.60
N VAL A 304 -7.32 -9.12 -0.57
CA VAL A 304 -7.81 -7.81 -0.14
C VAL A 304 -7.48 -7.58 1.35
N GLY A 305 -7.28 -6.31 1.72
CA GLY A 305 -6.97 -5.89 3.08
C GLY A 305 -8.03 -6.29 4.12
N ASP A 306 -7.61 -6.74 5.30
CA ASP A 306 -8.49 -7.14 6.43
C ASP A 306 -9.59 -8.17 6.07
N TYR A 307 -9.31 -9.03 5.10
CA TYR A 307 -10.28 -9.98 4.52
C TYR A 307 -10.05 -11.45 4.89
N ILE A 308 -9.41 -11.71 6.04
CA ILE A 308 -9.24 -13.04 6.63
C ILE A 308 -9.02 -12.92 8.14
N ASP A 309 -9.55 -13.87 8.92
CA ASP A 309 -9.11 -14.07 10.30
C ASP A 309 -7.66 -14.57 10.31
N ARG A 310 -6.78 -13.84 11.02
CA ARG A 310 -5.36 -14.21 11.11
C ARG A 310 -5.13 -15.49 11.91
N ASP A 311 -6.01 -15.82 12.84
CA ASP A 311 -5.91 -17.06 13.61
C ASP A 311 -6.12 -18.29 12.72
N LEU A 312 -6.86 -18.16 11.61
CA LEU A 312 -6.99 -19.22 10.59
C LEU A 312 -5.68 -19.48 9.85
N LEU A 313 -4.84 -18.46 9.65
CA LEU A 313 -3.51 -18.64 9.06
C LEU A 313 -2.66 -19.49 10.00
N ASP A 314 -2.60 -19.13 11.27
CA ASP A 314 -1.82 -19.87 12.28
C ASP A 314 -2.34 -21.30 12.47
N LYS A 315 -3.66 -21.49 12.44
CA LYS A 315 -4.31 -22.81 12.48
C LYS A 315 -3.88 -23.67 11.28
N PHE A 316 -3.96 -23.13 10.06
CA PHE A 316 -3.50 -23.82 8.86
C PHE A 316 -2.01 -24.20 8.93
N GLU A 317 -1.16 -23.28 9.39
CA GLU A 317 0.27 -23.56 9.54
C GLU A 317 0.55 -24.68 10.54
N GLN A 318 -0.24 -24.77 11.63
CA GLN A 318 -0.12 -25.82 12.64
C GLN A 318 -0.60 -27.18 12.13
N GLU A 319 -1.71 -27.22 11.39
CA GLU A 319 -2.30 -28.45 10.87
C GLU A 319 -1.48 -29.06 9.72
N THR A 320 -0.94 -28.22 8.85
CA THR A 320 -0.28 -28.67 7.60
C THR A 320 1.24 -28.61 7.66
N GLY A 321 1.80 -27.79 8.55
CA GLY A 321 3.23 -27.45 8.56
C GLY A 321 3.67 -26.58 7.38
N ILE A 322 2.73 -26.06 6.56
CA ILE A 322 3.00 -25.13 5.46
C ILE A 322 3.00 -23.71 6.05
N LYS A 323 4.04 -22.93 5.79
CA LYS A 323 4.10 -21.53 6.23
C LYS A 323 3.37 -20.62 5.25
N VAL A 324 2.50 -19.76 5.76
CA VAL A 324 1.73 -18.83 4.95
C VAL A 324 2.39 -17.46 4.99
N ASN A 325 2.72 -16.98 3.80
CA ASN A 325 3.22 -15.66 3.59
C ASN A 325 2.11 -14.82 2.97
N TYR A 326 1.46 -14.02 3.81
CA TYR A 326 0.26 -13.30 3.46
C TYR A 326 0.56 -11.84 3.15
N GLU A 327 0.34 -11.46 1.90
CA GLU A 327 0.40 -10.08 1.42
C GLU A 327 -1.01 -9.62 1.02
N GLU A 328 -1.21 -8.31 0.98
CA GLU A 328 -2.51 -7.73 0.70
C GLU A 328 -2.42 -6.58 -0.30
N TYR A 329 -3.52 -6.34 -1.01
CA TYR A 329 -3.69 -5.22 -1.94
C TYR A 329 -4.96 -4.45 -1.65
N ASP A 330 -5.01 -3.23 -2.20
CA ASP A 330 -6.14 -2.31 -1.97
C ASP A 330 -7.16 -2.34 -3.11
N THR A 331 -6.72 -2.55 -4.36
CA THR A 331 -7.63 -2.62 -5.52
C THR A 331 -7.24 -3.75 -6.46
N ASN A 332 -8.23 -4.28 -7.17
CA ASN A 332 -8.02 -5.31 -8.17
C ASN A 332 -7.01 -4.88 -9.26
N GLU A 333 -6.95 -3.59 -9.61
CA GLU A 333 -6.01 -3.07 -10.61
C GLU A 333 -4.57 -3.16 -10.13
N ILE A 334 -4.31 -2.82 -8.86
CA ILE A 334 -2.97 -2.94 -8.26
C ILE A 334 -2.52 -4.40 -8.28
N MET A 335 -3.42 -5.30 -7.87
CA MET A 335 -3.18 -6.74 -7.89
C MET A 335 -2.88 -7.24 -9.31
N TYR A 336 -3.72 -6.89 -10.27
CA TYR A 336 -3.57 -7.28 -11.67
C TYR A 336 -2.25 -6.78 -12.27
N GLN A 337 -1.86 -5.52 -12.02
CA GLN A 337 -0.58 -4.99 -12.52
C GLN A 337 0.61 -5.76 -11.94
N LYS A 338 0.54 -6.15 -10.67
CA LYS A 338 1.58 -6.92 -10.01
C LYS A 338 1.70 -8.34 -10.59
N LEU A 339 0.57 -9.00 -10.85
CA LEU A 339 0.53 -10.33 -11.48
C LEU A 339 0.98 -10.31 -12.95
N LYS A 340 0.52 -9.30 -13.72
CA LYS A 340 0.84 -9.16 -15.14
C LYS A 340 2.33 -8.97 -15.41
N GLY A 341 3.10 -8.54 -14.40
CA GLY A 341 4.56 -8.57 -14.43
C GLY A 341 5.16 -9.98 -14.64
N GLY A 342 4.37 -11.06 -14.57
CA GLY A 342 4.78 -12.40 -14.97
C GLY A 342 5.83 -13.07 -14.07
N ASN A 343 6.13 -12.47 -12.92
CA ASN A 343 7.10 -12.97 -11.95
C ASN A 343 6.59 -12.84 -10.51
N SER A 344 5.27 -13.04 -10.37
CA SER A 344 4.61 -13.12 -9.09
C SER A 344 4.91 -14.49 -8.48
N ASP A 345 5.47 -14.51 -7.28
CA ASP A 345 5.63 -15.73 -6.48
C ASP A 345 4.33 -16.11 -5.76
N TYR A 346 3.20 -15.47 -6.07
CA TYR A 346 1.92 -15.75 -5.42
C TYR A 346 1.33 -17.06 -5.90
N ASP A 347 0.85 -17.84 -4.94
CA ASP A 347 0.24 -19.14 -5.14
C ASP A 347 -1.29 -19.05 -5.06
N ILE A 348 -1.81 -18.08 -4.29
CA ILE A 348 -3.23 -17.76 -4.21
C ILE A 348 -3.43 -16.26 -4.37
N VAL A 349 -4.44 -15.88 -5.16
CA VAL A 349 -4.95 -14.52 -5.25
C VAL A 349 -6.47 -14.54 -5.11
N VAL A 350 -7.07 -13.47 -4.59
CA VAL A 350 -8.52 -13.38 -4.37
C VAL A 350 -9.18 -12.27 -5.21
N PRO A 351 -9.19 -12.37 -6.56
CA PRO A 351 -9.81 -11.35 -7.41
C PRO A 351 -11.33 -11.29 -7.25
N SER A 352 -11.88 -10.10 -7.51
CA SER A 352 -13.31 -9.93 -7.74
C SER A 352 -13.74 -10.43 -9.12
N ASP A 353 -15.02 -10.75 -9.27
CA ASP A 353 -15.68 -11.28 -10.47
C ASP A 353 -15.14 -10.76 -11.83
N TYR A 354 -15.23 -9.45 -12.07
CA TYR A 354 -14.83 -8.84 -13.34
C TYR A 354 -13.32 -8.96 -13.61
N MET A 355 -12.51 -8.94 -12.55
CA MET A 355 -11.06 -9.06 -12.67
C MET A 355 -10.67 -10.50 -12.98
N LEU A 356 -11.35 -11.48 -12.37
CA LEU A 356 -11.18 -12.89 -12.69
C LEU A 356 -11.50 -13.15 -14.17
N GLU A 357 -12.63 -12.66 -14.67
CA GLU A 357 -13.02 -12.83 -16.08
C GLU A 357 -11.90 -12.35 -17.02
N LYS A 358 -11.33 -11.18 -16.72
CA LYS A 358 -10.19 -10.61 -17.46
C LYS A 358 -8.92 -11.46 -17.34
N MET A 359 -8.59 -11.94 -16.13
CA MET A 359 -7.43 -12.79 -15.89
C MET A 359 -7.52 -14.13 -16.63
N ILE A 360 -8.72 -14.72 -16.73
CA ILE A 360 -8.97 -15.92 -17.54
C ILE A 360 -8.75 -15.62 -19.03
N LYS A 361 -9.31 -14.50 -19.55
CA LYS A 361 -9.13 -14.09 -20.96
C LYS A 361 -7.66 -13.86 -21.33
N GLU A 362 -6.85 -13.39 -20.39
CA GLU A 362 -5.43 -13.14 -20.57
C GLU A 362 -4.52 -14.34 -20.20
N ASP A 363 -5.10 -15.51 -19.93
CA ASP A 363 -4.38 -16.75 -19.60
C ASP A 363 -3.44 -16.57 -18.39
N MET A 364 -3.94 -15.89 -17.34
CA MET A 364 -3.19 -15.54 -16.13
C MET A 364 -3.47 -16.44 -14.91
N VAL A 365 -4.37 -17.41 -15.02
CA VAL A 365 -4.78 -18.32 -13.93
C VAL A 365 -4.68 -19.79 -14.34
N GLU A 366 -4.39 -20.67 -13.37
CA GLU A 366 -4.37 -22.12 -13.55
C GLU A 366 -5.75 -22.73 -13.31
N LYS A 367 -6.04 -23.84 -14.00
CA LYS A 367 -7.22 -24.66 -13.66
C LYS A 367 -7.03 -25.34 -12.31
N LEU A 368 -8.05 -25.34 -11.46
CA LEU A 368 -8.03 -26.02 -10.16
C LEU A 368 -8.26 -27.53 -10.33
N ASN A 369 -7.65 -28.33 -9.46
CA ASN A 369 -7.96 -29.74 -9.34
C ASN A 369 -8.98 -29.98 -8.22
N PHE A 370 -10.26 -30.13 -8.57
CA PHE A 370 -11.34 -30.34 -7.61
C PHE A 370 -11.27 -31.66 -6.85
N ASP A 371 -10.50 -32.65 -7.33
CA ASP A 371 -10.22 -33.86 -6.54
C ASP A 371 -9.44 -33.54 -5.25
N ASN A 372 -8.69 -32.42 -5.23
CA ASN A 372 -7.98 -31.92 -4.05
C ASN A 372 -8.84 -30.98 -3.19
N LEU A 373 -10.08 -30.69 -3.60
CA LEU A 373 -11.01 -29.76 -2.93
C LEU A 373 -12.32 -30.46 -2.52
N PRO A 374 -12.29 -31.55 -1.72
CA PRO A 374 -13.51 -32.25 -1.33
C PRO A 374 -14.54 -31.34 -0.65
N ASN A 375 -14.10 -30.34 0.12
CA ASN A 375 -14.98 -29.40 0.82
C ASN A 375 -15.72 -28.43 -0.13
N TYR A 376 -15.41 -28.44 -1.44
CA TYR A 376 -16.16 -27.68 -2.43
C TYR A 376 -17.63 -28.11 -2.53
N GLU A 377 -17.98 -29.30 -2.04
CA GLU A 377 -19.37 -29.75 -1.92
C GLU A 377 -20.23 -28.83 -1.04
N TYR A 378 -19.62 -28.09 -0.10
CA TYR A 378 -20.33 -27.19 0.80
C TYR A 378 -20.62 -25.80 0.22
N ILE A 379 -20.05 -25.47 -0.94
CA ILE A 379 -20.42 -24.24 -1.67
C ILE A 379 -21.82 -24.41 -2.24
N ASP A 380 -22.68 -23.42 -2.01
CA ASP A 380 -24.05 -23.42 -2.56
C ASP A 380 -24.02 -23.40 -4.09
N GLU A 381 -25.00 -24.05 -4.72
CA GLU A 381 -25.13 -24.12 -6.18
C GLU A 381 -25.38 -22.73 -6.79
N ASP A 382 -26.01 -21.81 -6.06
CA ASP A 382 -26.27 -20.43 -6.51
C ASP A 382 -24.98 -19.61 -6.71
N TYR A 383 -23.86 -20.07 -6.16
CA TYR A 383 -22.54 -19.45 -6.29
C TYR A 383 -21.64 -20.19 -7.29
N LYS A 384 -22.16 -21.19 -8.01
CA LYS A 384 -21.46 -21.96 -9.04
C LYS A 384 -21.94 -21.54 -10.45
N GLY A 385 -21.12 -21.81 -11.46
CA GLY A 385 -21.43 -21.55 -12.87
C GLY A 385 -21.68 -20.08 -13.24
N LEU A 386 -21.17 -19.14 -12.44
CA LEU A 386 -21.39 -17.71 -12.65
C LEU A 386 -20.62 -17.18 -13.87
N SER A 387 -21.04 -16.02 -14.38
CA SER A 387 -20.58 -15.48 -15.67
C SER A 387 -19.07 -15.33 -15.81
N TYR A 388 -18.36 -15.14 -14.70
CA TYR A 388 -16.91 -14.97 -14.68
C TYR A 388 -16.14 -16.30 -14.80
N ASP A 389 -16.72 -17.44 -14.39
CA ASP A 389 -16.16 -18.79 -14.51
C ASP A 389 -17.28 -19.84 -14.72
N PRO A 390 -17.90 -19.88 -15.92
CA PRO A 390 -19.14 -20.64 -16.15
C PRO A 390 -19.03 -22.15 -15.99
N ASN A 391 -17.80 -22.68 -16.02
CA ASN A 391 -17.52 -24.11 -15.88
C ASN A 391 -16.88 -24.45 -14.51
N ASN A 392 -16.73 -23.45 -13.63
CA ASN A 392 -16.01 -23.57 -12.35
C ASN A 392 -14.64 -24.23 -12.50
N GLU A 393 -13.85 -23.86 -13.51
CA GLU A 393 -12.56 -24.51 -13.75
C GLU A 393 -11.40 -23.81 -13.05
N TYR A 394 -11.54 -22.53 -12.71
CA TYR A 394 -10.41 -21.68 -12.31
C TYR A 394 -10.55 -21.09 -10.91
N SER A 395 -11.77 -21.11 -10.34
CA SER A 395 -12.07 -20.34 -9.15
C SER A 395 -12.97 -21.06 -8.14
N VAL A 396 -12.83 -20.68 -6.88
CA VAL A 396 -13.71 -21.07 -5.78
C VAL A 396 -14.26 -19.82 -5.11
N PRO A 397 -15.59 -19.67 -4.93
CA PRO A 397 -16.17 -18.56 -4.18
C PRO A 397 -15.59 -18.45 -2.77
N TYR A 398 -15.14 -17.25 -2.39
CA TYR A 398 -14.60 -16.97 -1.06
C TYR A 398 -15.62 -16.27 -0.20
N MET A 399 -16.09 -15.10 -0.66
CA MET A 399 -17.03 -14.22 0.02
C MET A 399 -17.89 -13.54 -1.04
N TRP A 400 -19.08 -13.11 -0.62
CA TRP A 400 -19.95 -12.30 -1.45
C TRP A 400 -20.56 -11.18 -0.62
N GLY A 401 -21.16 -10.22 -1.32
CA GLY A 401 -21.93 -9.19 -0.66
C GLY A 401 -22.69 -8.32 -1.62
N THR A 402 -23.19 -7.21 -1.09
CA THR A 402 -23.95 -6.23 -1.85
C THR A 402 -23.38 -4.85 -1.71
N VAL A 403 -23.81 -3.96 -2.59
CA VAL A 403 -23.70 -2.51 -2.41
C VAL A 403 -25.04 -1.98 -1.92
N GLY A 404 -25.04 -1.04 -0.99
CA GLY A 404 -26.28 -0.51 -0.44
C GLY A 404 -26.10 0.87 0.17
N ILE A 405 -27.09 1.26 0.96
CA ILE A 405 -27.15 2.56 1.64
C ILE A 405 -27.03 2.32 3.13
N ILE A 406 -25.98 2.85 3.76
CA ILE A 406 -25.91 2.99 5.21
C ILE A 406 -26.42 4.37 5.60
N TYR A 407 -27.21 4.44 6.66
CA TYR A 407 -27.85 5.68 7.08
C TYR A 407 -27.94 5.78 8.60
N ASN A 408 -27.91 7.01 9.10
CA ASN A 408 -28.09 7.28 10.52
C ASN A 408 -29.58 7.46 10.83
N THR A 409 -30.12 6.51 11.59
CA THR A 409 -31.54 6.44 11.99
C THR A 409 -32.01 7.63 12.82
N THR A 410 -31.09 8.37 13.45
CA THR A 410 -31.40 9.60 14.20
C THR A 410 -31.47 10.85 13.31
N MET A 411 -30.95 10.77 12.08
CA MET A 411 -30.90 11.88 11.12
C MET A 411 -31.87 11.70 9.93
N VAL A 412 -32.31 10.47 9.67
CA VAL A 412 -33.12 10.09 8.51
C VAL A 412 -34.46 9.52 8.98
N ASP A 413 -35.53 10.31 8.83
CA ASP A 413 -36.90 9.88 9.14
C ASP A 413 -37.66 9.32 7.93
N ASP A 414 -37.12 9.51 6.71
CA ASP A 414 -37.77 9.03 5.47
C ASP A 414 -37.43 7.55 5.24
N PRO A 415 -38.33 6.76 4.61
CA PRO A 415 -38.01 5.38 4.24
C PRO A 415 -36.76 5.31 3.37
N VAL A 416 -35.80 4.47 3.78
CA VAL A 416 -34.58 4.20 3.03
C VAL A 416 -34.77 2.83 2.37
N ASP A 417 -35.41 2.81 1.20
CA ASP A 417 -35.73 1.57 0.47
C ASP A 417 -35.43 1.67 -1.04
N SER A 418 -34.95 2.84 -1.48
CA SER A 418 -34.75 3.20 -2.88
C SER A 418 -33.52 4.09 -3.06
N TRP A 419 -32.80 3.90 -4.17
CA TRP A 419 -31.70 4.79 -4.56
C TRP A 419 -32.12 6.27 -4.69
N ASN A 420 -33.42 6.55 -4.85
CA ASN A 420 -33.95 7.91 -4.97
C ASN A 420 -33.67 8.78 -3.75
N ILE A 421 -33.50 8.21 -2.56
CA ILE A 421 -33.21 8.99 -1.35
C ILE A 421 -31.91 9.78 -1.48
N LEU A 422 -30.94 9.26 -2.24
CA LEU A 422 -29.66 9.93 -2.52
C LEU A 422 -29.82 11.16 -3.44
N TRP A 423 -31.00 11.37 -4.03
CA TRP A 423 -31.34 12.57 -4.81
C TRP A 423 -32.30 13.51 -4.05
N ASN A 424 -32.62 13.21 -2.79
CA ASN A 424 -33.56 14.01 -2.01
C ASN A 424 -32.87 15.31 -1.49
N PRO A 425 -33.37 16.51 -1.85
CA PRO A 425 -32.79 17.78 -1.40
C PRO A 425 -32.77 17.98 0.12
N LYS A 426 -33.59 17.24 0.89
CA LYS A 426 -33.59 17.27 2.36
C LYS A 426 -32.21 16.93 2.94
N TYR A 427 -31.45 16.06 2.28
CA TYR A 427 -30.14 15.59 2.72
C TYR A 427 -28.98 16.33 2.04
N THR A 428 -29.18 17.59 1.66
CA THR A 428 -28.13 18.41 1.04
C THR A 428 -26.91 18.53 1.96
N LYS A 429 -25.74 18.11 1.46
CA LYS A 429 -24.46 18.03 2.18
C LYS A 429 -24.44 17.06 3.36
N GLU A 430 -25.35 16.09 3.35
CA GLU A 430 -25.44 14.97 4.29
C GLU A 430 -25.38 13.60 3.59
N ILE A 431 -24.93 13.57 2.33
CA ILE A 431 -24.79 12.35 1.52
C ILE A 431 -23.32 12.13 1.17
N MET A 432 -22.80 10.93 1.40
CA MET A 432 -21.52 10.48 0.86
C MET A 432 -21.74 9.42 -0.23
N MET A 433 -20.96 9.50 -1.30
CA MET A 433 -21.02 8.56 -2.43
C MET A 433 -19.66 7.88 -2.60
N PHE A 434 -19.62 6.71 -3.22
CA PHE A 434 -18.35 6.06 -3.59
C PHE A 434 -17.46 6.93 -4.48
N ASP A 435 -16.17 7.02 -4.20
CA ASP A 435 -15.18 7.52 -5.17
C ASP A 435 -14.73 6.41 -6.13
N SER A 436 -15.70 5.71 -6.73
CA SER A 436 -15.49 4.61 -7.67
C SER A 436 -16.36 4.77 -8.92
N ILE A 437 -15.75 4.52 -10.09
CA ILE A 437 -16.36 4.74 -11.40
C ILE A 437 -17.56 3.81 -11.60
N ARG A 438 -17.36 2.50 -11.41
CA ARG A 438 -18.38 1.48 -11.67
C ARG A 438 -19.52 1.57 -10.65
N ASP A 439 -19.20 1.66 -9.37
CA ASP A 439 -20.19 1.70 -8.29
C ASP A 439 -21.10 2.93 -8.39
N THR A 440 -20.53 4.12 -8.59
CA THR A 440 -21.33 5.35 -8.65
C THR A 440 -22.25 5.40 -9.87
N LEU A 441 -21.75 4.99 -11.04
CA LEU A 441 -22.58 4.92 -12.24
C LEU A 441 -23.62 3.80 -12.14
N ALA A 442 -23.29 2.66 -11.52
CA ALA A 442 -24.22 1.57 -11.28
C ALA A 442 -25.44 2.02 -10.46
N ILE A 443 -25.22 2.77 -9.37
CA ILE A 443 -26.30 3.33 -8.55
C ILE A 443 -27.26 4.16 -9.40
N SER A 444 -26.73 5.07 -10.22
CA SER A 444 -27.58 5.91 -11.08
C SER A 444 -28.24 5.12 -12.22
N LEU A 445 -27.58 4.11 -12.78
CA LEU A 445 -28.15 3.24 -13.82
C LEU A 445 -29.32 2.43 -13.25
N LYS A 446 -29.13 1.78 -12.10
CA LYS A 446 -30.18 1.01 -11.41
C LYS A 446 -31.35 1.89 -10.99
N ARG A 447 -31.09 3.08 -10.44
CA ARG A 447 -32.13 4.09 -10.17
C ARG A 447 -32.96 4.44 -11.41
N LEU A 448 -32.34 4.49 -12.59
CA LEU A 448 -33.02 4.77 -13.86
C LEU A 448 -33.68 3.54 -14.49
N GLY A 449 -33.58 2.36 -13.86
CA GLY A 449 -34.11 1.09 -14.37
C GLY A 449 -33.25 0.47 -15.48
N TYR A 450 -31.99 0.88 -15.61
CA TYR A 450 -31.04 0.30 -16.55
C TYR A 450 -30.15 -0.73 -15.85
N SER A 451 -29.54 -1.62 -16.63
CA SER A 451 -28.51 -2.54 -16.13
C SER A 451 -27.28 -1.77 -15.67
N LEU A 452 -26.67 -2.19 -14.55
CA LEU A 452 -25.37 -1.67 -14.12
C LEU A 452 -24.21 -2.04 -15.07
N ASN A 453 -24.46 -2.92 -16.03
CA ASN A 453 -23.53 -3.32 -17.10
C ASN A 453 -23.90 -2.72 -18.46
N SER A 454 -24.70 -1.66 -18.50
CA SER A 454 -25.11 -1.05 -19.77
C SER A 454 -23.90 -0.66 -20.63
N THR A 455 -23.94 -1.06 -21.90
CA THR A 455 -22.97 -0.64 -22.93
C THR A 455 -23.58 0.38 -23.90
N ASN A 456 -24.79 0.86 -23.60
CA ASN A 456 -25.54 1.84 -24.38
C ASN A 456 -25.07 3.27 -24.01
N PRO A 457 -24.43 4.01 -24.92
CA PRO A 457 -23.92 5.35 -24.62
C PRO A 457 -25.00 6.32 -24.15
N GLN A 458 -26.25 6.18 -24.62
CA GLN A 458 -27.35 7.05 -24.23
C GLN A 458 -27.81 6.79 -22.79
N GLU A 459 -27.76 5.55 -22.32
CA GLU A 459 -28.11 5.19 -20.93
C GLU A 459 -27.04 5.70 -19.96
N ILE A 460 -25.77 5.49 -20.30
CA ILE A 460 -24.62 5.98 -19.51
C ILE A 460 -24.64 7.52 -19.45
N ALA A 461 -24.91 8.20 -20.57
CA ALA A 461 -25.00 9.66 -20.60
C ALA A 461 -26.12 10.19 -19.70
N LYS A 462 -27.29 9.52 -19.67
CA LYS A 462 -28.39 9.89 -18.76
C LYS A 462 -28.02 9.69 -17.29
N ALA A 463 -27.39 8.56 -16.95
CA ALA A 463 -26.93 8.29 -15.60
C ALA A 463 -25.90 9.34 -15.13
N LYS A 464 -24.95 9.68 -16.01
CA LYS A 464 -23.99 10.77 -15.79
C LYS A 464 -24.70 12.11 -15.52
N ASP A 465 -25.66 12.50 -16.36
CA ASP A 465 -26.37 13.77 -16.21
C ASP A 465 -27.17 13.82 -14.89
N GLU A 466 -27.73 12.71 -14.43
CA GLU A 466 -28.39 12.61 -13.13
C GLU A 466 -27.41 12.74 -11.96
N LEU A 467 -26.23 12.14 -12.06
CA LEU A 467 -25.17 12.29 -11.05
C LEU A 467 -24.64 13.73 -10.99
N ILE A 468 -24.50 14.40 -12.14
CA ILE A 468 -24.14 15.83 -12.17
C ILE A 468 -25.20 16.68 -11.44
N LYS A 469 -26.49 16.37 -11.63
CA LYS A 469 -27.59 17.04 -10.90
C LYS A 469 -27.58 16.71 -9.40
N GLN A 470 -27.14 15.51 -9.02
CA GLN A 470 -27.03 15.09 -7.63
C GLN A 470 -25.88 15.79 -6.90
N LYS A 471 -24.77 16.05 -7.60
CA LYS A 471 -23.50 16.50 -7.01
C LYS A 471 -23.60 17.68 -6.03
N PRO A 472 -24.47 18.71 -6.23
CA PRO A 472 -24.69 19.75 -5.22
C PRO A 472 -25.16 19.23 -3.86
N LEU A 473 -25.90 18.12 -3.83
CA LEU A 473 -26.37 17.43 -2.62
C LEU A 473 -25.27 16.63 -1.94
N VAL A 474 -24.31 16.10 -2.70
CA VAL A 474 -23.24 15.23 -2.18
C VAL A 474 -22.24 16.05 -1.36
N LYS A 475 -21.93 15.57 -0.15
CA LYS A 475 -20.93 16.14 0.76
C LYS A 475 -19.52 15.82 0.29
N ALA A 476 -19.25 14.53 0.04
CA ALA A 476 -17.97 14.02 -0.40
C ALA A 476 -18.13 12.72 -1.21
N TYR A 477 -17.14 12.46 -2.06
CA TYR A 477 -16.91 11.15 -2.66
C TYR A 477 -15.77 10.50 -1.88
N VAL A 478 -15.97 9.30 -1.33
CA VAL A 478 -15.05 8.61 -0.42
C VAL A 478 -15.04 7.11 -0.71
N VAL A 479 -14.04 6.38 -0.21
CA VAL A 479 -14.00 4.91 -0.25
C VAL A 479 -13.93 4.41 1.19
N ASP A 480 -12.75 4.09 1.70
CA ASP A 480 -12.57 3.52 3.05
C ASP A 480 -12.87 4.54 4.16
N GLU A 481 -12.68 5.84 3.89
CA GLU A 481 -12.89 6.89 4.89
C GLU A 481 -14.35 7.05 5.32
N VAL A 482 -15.28 6.45 4.57
CA VAL A 482 -16.72 6.48 4.87
C VAL A 482 -17.02 5.90 6.25
N LYS A 483 -16.27 4.87 6.67
CA LYS A 483 -16.48 4.16 7.95
C LYS A 483 -16.36 5.10 9.14
N ASP A 484 -15.18 5.69 9.33
CA ASP A 484 -14.90 6.59 10.45
C ASP A 484 -15.84 7.81 10.46
N ARG A 485 -16.16 8.34 9.27
CA ARG A 485 -17.01 9.52 9.15
C ARG A 485 -18.46 9.25 9.52
N MET A 486 -19.01 8.14 9.07
CA MET A 486 -20.39 7.76 9.36
C MET A 486 -20.53 7.26 10.81
N ILE A 487 -19.56 6.49 11.33
CA ILE A 487 -19.50 6.14 12.76
C ILE A 487 -19.46 7.44 13.60
N GLY A 488 -18.68 8.43 13.17
CA GLY A 488 -18.60 9.75 13.80
C GLY A 488 -19.81 10.67 13.59
N GLY A 489 -20.85 10.23 12.85
CA GLY A 489 -22.07 11.01 12.59
C GLY A 489 -21.85 12.22 11.68
N GLU A 490 -20.85 12.18 10.79
CA GLU A 490 -20.55 13.30 9.88
C GLU A 490 -21.60 13.47 8.77
N ALA A 491 -22.31 12.41 8.37
CA ALA A 491 -23.35 12.47 7.34
C ALA A 491 -24.55 11.58 7.69
N ALA A 492 -25.69 11.88 7.07
CA ALA A 492 -26.93 11.14 7.27
C ALA A 492 -27.00 9.85 6.43
N LEU A 493 -26.45 9.89 5.22
CA LEU A 493 -26.52 8.82 4.22
C LEU A 493 -25.15 8.58 3.59
N ALA A 494 -24.80 7.32 3.37
CA ALA A 494 -23.63 6.95 2.57
C ALA A 494 -23.88 5.67 1.76
N THR A 495 -23.18 5.54 0.63
CA THR A 495 -23.14 4.29 -0.13
C THR A 495 -21.91 3.48 0.28
N VAL A 496 -22.11 2.20 0.63
CA VAL A 496 -21.06 1.32 1.17
C VAL A 496 -21.27 -0.13 0.72
N TRP A 497 -20.23 -0.94 0.82
CA TRP A 497 -20.33 -2.39 0.69
C TRP A 497 -20.90 -3.00 1.97
N SER A 498 -21.62 -4.11 1.86
CA SER A 498 -22.35 -4.71 2.99
C SER A 498 -21.47 -5.05 4.18
N GLY A 499 -20.27 -5.61 3.98
CA GLY A 499 -19.37 -5.90 5.11
C GLY A 499 -18.84 -4.66 5.82
N ASP A 500 -18.55 -3.56 5.10
CA ASP A 500 -18.22 -2.29 5.75
C ASP A 500 -19.40 -1.75 6.57
N ALA A 501 -20.63 -1.95 6.07
CA ALA A 501 -21.85 -1.53 6.76
C ALA A 501 -22.04 -2.30 8.07
N ILE A 502 -21.83 -3.61 8.07
CA ILE A 502 -21.91 -4.48 9.25
C ILE A 502 -20.93 -4.00 10.33
N TYR A 503 -19.66 -3.82 9.96
CA TYR A 503 -18.66 -3.26 10.88
C TYR A 503 -19.07 -1.89 11.47
N MET A 504 -19.64 -1.01 10.63
CA MET A 504 -20.07 0.30 11.09
C MET A 504 -21.27 0.24 12.05
N MET A 505 -22.21 -0.69 11.83
CA MET A 505 -23.37 -0.90 12.71
C MET A 505 -22.97 -1.50 14.06
N GLU A 506 -21.94 -2.35 14.10
CA GLU A 506 -21.36 -2.84 15.35
C GLU A 506 -20.75 -1.71 16.20
N GLU A 507 -20.03 -0.78 15.56
CA GLU A 507 -19.39 0.35 16.24
C GLU A 507 -20.36 1.49 16.58
N ASN A 508 -21.47 1.63 15.83
CA ASN A 508 -22.49 2.64 16.08
C ASN A 508 -23.92 2.10 15.86
N PRO A 509 -24.70 1.86 16.94
CA PRO A 509 -26.04 1.28 16.86
C PRO A 509 -27.10 2.22 16.28
N ASP A 510 -26.78 3.50 16.05
CA ASP A 510 -27.67 4.45 15.37
C ASP A 510 -27.62 4.28 13.83
N LEU A 511 -26.72 3.44 13.31
CA LEU A 511 -26.60 3.17 11.88
C LEU A 511 -27.43 1.95 11.47
N ALA A 512 -28.00 2.01 10.27
CA ALA A 512 -28.70 0.91 9.64
C ALA A 512 -28.33 0.83 8.15
N TYR A 513 -28.39 -0.36 7.57
CA TYR A 513 -28.06 -0.61 6.17
C TYR A 513 -29.26 -1.19 5.41
N VAL A 514 -29.33 -0.89 4.12
CA VAL A 514 -30.37 -1.42 3.23
C VAL A 514 -29.85 -1.63 1.81
N VAL A 515 -30.26 -2.73 1.21
CA VAL A 515 -30.14 -2.96 -0.24
C VAL A 515 -31.42 -2.44 -0.92
N PRO A 516 -31.34 -1.46 -1.83
CA PRO A 516 -32.53 -0.86 -2.41
C PRO A 516 -33.39 -1.82 -3.26
N ASN A 517 -34.71 -1.58 -3.25
CA ASN A 517 -35.72 -2.42 -3.89
C ASN A 517 -35.59 -2.53 -5.41
N GLU A 518 -34.93 -1.56 -6.07
CA GLU A 518 -34.63 -1.60 -7.50
C GLU A 518 -33.52 -2.60 -7.87
N GLY A 519 -32.87 -3.18 -6.86
CA GLY A 519 -31.67 -4.00 -6.99
C GLY A 519 -30.39 -3.18 -6.94
N SER A 520 -29.28 -3.89 -6.78
CA SER A 520 -27.95 -3.31 -6.60
C SER A 520 -26.88 -4.13 -7.32
N ASN A 521 -25.61 -3.86 -7.02
CA ASN A 521 -24.52 -4.77 -7.32
C ASN A 521 -24.49 -5.91 -6.28
N LYS A 522 -24.46 -7.14 -6.77
CA LYS A 522 -24.08 -8.36 -6.03
C LYS A 522 -22.69 -8.73 -6.53
N TRP A 523 -21.69 -8.70 -5.67
CA TRP A 523 -20.30 -8.93 -6.06
C TRP A 523 -19.77 -10.20 -5.41
N PHE A 524 -18.77 -10.79 -6.07
CA PHE A 524 -18.13 -12.02 -5.63
C PHE A 524 -16.62 -11.86 -5.64
N ASP A 525 -16.00 -12.26 -4.53
CA ASP A 525 -14.57 -12.47 -4.46
C ASP A 525 -14.29 -13.97 -4.46
N THR A 526 -13.27 -14.36 -5.21
CA THR A 526 -13.01 -15.79 -5.49
C THR A 526 -11.54 -16.10 -5.29
N MET A 527 -11.24 -17.26 -4.69
CA MET A 527 -9.86 -17.75 -4.60
C MET A 527 -9.44 -18.39 -5.93
N VAL A 528 -8.29 -17.99 -6.45
CA VAL A 528 -7.70 -18.55 -7.68
C VAL A 528 -6.19 -18.78 -7.52
N ILE A 529 -5.66 -19.65 -8.38
CA ILE A 529 -4.22 -19.93 -8.46
C ILE A 529 -3.65 -19.22 -9.69
N PRO A 530 -2.73 -18.23 -9.53
CA PRO A 530 -2.10 -17.57 -10.67
C PRO A 530 -1.25 -18.52 -11.50
N LYS A 531 -1.15 -18.22 -12.79
CA LYS A 531 -0.31 -18.97 -13.74
C LYS A 531 1.15 -18.92 -13.34
N GLY A 532 1.79 -20.10 -13.32
CA GLY A 532 3.19 -20.22 -12.94
C GLY A 532 3.47 -20.37 -11.44
N SER A 533 2.44 -20.51 -10.59
CA SER A 533 2.61 -20.94 -9.19
C SER A 533 3.39 -22.27 -9.13
N LYS A 534 4.31 -22.37 -8.18
CA LYS A 534 5.12 -23.57 -7.94
C LYS A 534 4.57 -24.43 -6.80
N HIS A 535 3.57 -23.93 -6.09
CA HIS A 535 3.00 -24.53 -4.88
C HIS A 535 1.50 -24.78 -5.05
N LYS A 536 1.09 -25.27 -6.22
CA LYS A 536 -0.31 -25.49 -6.57
C LYS A 536 -1.01 -26.46 -5.62
N GLU A 537 -0.36 -27.55 -5.23
CA GLU A 537 -0.93 -28.51 -4.28
C GLU A 537 -1.13 -27.89 -2.89
N GLU A 538 -0.16 -27.08 -2.44
CA GLU A 538 -0.27 -26.34 -1.18
C GLU A 538 -1.36 -25.27 -1.24
N ALA A 539 -1.55 -24.63 -2.40
CA ALA A 539 -2.60 -23.65 -2.62
C ALA A 539 -3.99 -24.29 -2.59
N GLU A 540 -4.17 -25.43 -3.28
CA GLU A 540 -5.41 -26.20 -3.23
C GLU A 540 -5.70 -26.70 -1.80
N ALA A 541 -4.69 -27.10 -1.05
CA ALA A 541 -4.85 -27.47 0.36
C ALA A 541 -5.35 -26.30 1.23
N PHE A 542 -4.85 -25.09 1.00
CA PHE A 542 -5.30 -23.89 1.71
C PHE A 542 -6.73 -23.49 1.31
N ILE A 543 -7.06 -23.56 0.02
CA ILE A 543 -8.43 -23.36 -0.46
C ILE A 543 -9.36 -24.37 0.21
N ASN A 544 -9.03 -25.66 0.21
CA ASN A 544 -9.86 -26.68 0.85
C ASN A 544 -9.99 -26.48 2.37
N PHE A 545 -8.93 -26.01 3.04
CA PHE A 545 -8.97 -25.66 4.45
C PHE A 545 -9.99 -24.55 4.73
N LEU A 546 -10.01 -23.48 3.92
CA LEU A 546 -10.97 -22.39 4.07
C LEU A 546 -12.41 -22.79 3.72
N LEU A 547 -12.60 -23.85 2.93
CA LEU A 547 -13.91 -24.41 2.62
C LEU A 547 -14.47 -25.33 3.71
N ASP A 548 -13.67 -25.69 4.72
CA ASP A 548 -14.19 -26.41 5.88
C ASP A 548 -15.24 -25.54 6.60
N PRO A 549 -16.44 -26.06 6.92
CA PRO A 549 -17.53 -25.25 7.46
C PRO A 549 -17.19 -24.49 8.74
N GLU A 550 -16.40 -25.07 9.65
CA GLU A 550 -16.01 -24.41 10.90
C GLU A 550 -14.99 -23.29 10.66
N ASN A 551 -14.06 -23.49 9.71
CA ASN A 551 -13.11 -22.44 9.32
C ASN A 551 -13.81 -21.31 8.58
N ALA A 552 -14.72 -21.62 7.66
CA ALA A 552 -15.51 -20.63 6.94
C ALA A 552 -16.39 -19.82 7.89
N LYS A 553 -17.03 -20.47 8.86
CA LYS A 553 -17.80 -19.80 9.94
C LYS A 553 -16.93 -18.83 10.73
N GLN A 554 -15.80 -19.30 11.27
CA GLN A 554 -14.87 -18.45 12.03
C GLN A 554 -14.44 -17.22 11.20
N ASN A 555 -14.19 -17.42 9.91
CA ASN A 555 -13.79 -16.34 9.02
C ASN A 555 -14.92 -15.32 8.83
N VAL A 556 -16.17 -15.76 8.65
CA VAL A 556 -17.33 -14.87 8.56
C VAL A 556 -17.53 -14.07 9.83
N GLU A 557 -17.49 -14.70 11.01
CA GLU A 557 -17.66 -14.04 12.30
C GLU A 557 -16.59 -12.96 12.54
N TYR A 558 -15.39 -13.13 11.97
CA TYR A 558 -14.31 -12.14 12.08
C TYR A 558 -14.44 -11.00 11.06
N ILE A 559 -14.75 -11.30 9.80
CA ILE A 559 -14.74 -10.31 8.71
C ILE A 559 -16.08 -9.57 8.61
N GLY A 560 -17.20 -10.22 8.95
CA GLY A 560 -18.56 -9.66 8.83
C GLY A 560 -19.11 -9.67 7.39
N TYR A 561 -18.59 -10.50 6.49
CA TYR A 561 -19.10 -10.65 5.13
C TYR A 561 -19.83 -11.97 4.93
N SER A 562 -20.65 -12.05 3.88
CA SER A 562 -21.54 -13.16 3.63
C SER A 562 -20.79 -14.36 3.04
N THR A 563 -20.93 -15.54 3.66
CA THR A 563 -20.34 -16.78 3.16
C THR A 563 -21.14 -17.37 1.97
N PRO A 564 -20.46 -17.91 0.95
CA PRO A 564 -21.07 -18.76 -0.08
C PRO A 564 -21.13 -20.25 0.31
N ASN A 565 -20.63 -20.63 1.49
CA ASN A 565 -20.63 -21.97 2.04
C ASN A 565 -21.91 -22.22 2.85
N ALA A 566 -22.81 -23.06 2.33
CA ALA A 566 -24.12 -23.33 2.91
C ALA A 566 -24.02 -24.03 4.28
N ALA A 567 -23.07 -24.96 4.44
CA ALA A 567 -22.86 -25.63 5.71
C ALA A 567 -22.31 -24.67 6.78
N ALA A 568 -21.43 -23.74 6.39
CA ALA A 568 -20.95 -22.69 7.30
C ALA A 568 -22.07 -21.73 7.69
N TYR A 569 -22.95 -21.36 6.73
CA TYR A 569 -24.12 -20.53 6.99
C TYR A 569 -25.03 -21.14 8.06
N GLU A 570 -25.32 -22.44 7.98
CA GLU A 570 -26.13 -23.15 8.99
C GLU A 570 -25.50 -23.17 10.40
N LEU A 571 -24.18 -22.97 10.51
CA LEU A 571 -23.47 -22.93 11.79
C LEU A 571 -23.40 -21.52 12.41
N LEU A 572 -23.74 -20.47 11.66
CA LEU A 572 -23.83 -19.11 12.18
C LEU A 572 -24.95 -19.00 13.21
N ASP A 573 -24.86 -18.02 14.10
CA ASP A 573 -25.93 -17.72 15.04
C ASP A 573 -27.16 -17.12 14.33
N GLU A 574 -28.33 -17.23 14.97
CA GLU A 574 -29.60 -16.77 14.39
C GLU A 574 -29.59 -15.25 14.09
N GLU A 575 -28.89 -14.44 14.88
CA GLU A 575 -28.81 -12.98 14.66
C GLU A 575 -28.05 -12.67 13.37
N THR A 576 -26.92 -13.34 13.11
CA THR A 576 -26.18 -13.21 11.86
C THR A 576 -26.95 -13.76 10.65
N GLN A 577 -27.67 -14.87 10.80
CA GLN A 577 -28.47 -15.46 9.70
C GLN A 577 -29.66 -14.56 9.32
N GLU A 578 -30.27 -13.87 10.28
CA GLU A 578 -31.42 -12.99 10.07
C GLU A 578 -31.02 -11.54 9.73
N ASP A 579 -29.73 -11.20 9.74
CA ASP A 579 -29.25 -9.87 9.36
C ASP A 579 -29.43 -9.63 7.86
N GLU A 580 -30.47 -8.88 7.49
CA GLU A 580 -30.77 -8.50 6.11
C GLU A 580 -29.65 -7.68 5.43
N ALA A 581 -28.71 -7.11 6.19
CA ALA A 581 -27.52 -6.47 5.63
C ALA A 581 -26.51 -7.49 5.08
N ALA A 582 -26.32 -8.60 5.80
CA ALA A 582 -25.47 -9.73 5.41
C ALA A 582 -26.19 -10.64 4.41
N TYR A 583 -27.44 -10.98 4.66
CA TYR A 583 -28.25 -11.92 3.89
C TYR A 583 -29.57 -11.28 3.44
N PRO A 584 -29.53 -10.42 2.40
CA PRO A 584 -30.75 -9.77 1.91
C PRO A 584 -31.79 -10.76 1.40
N PRO A 585 -33.09 -10.40 1.43
CA PRO A 585 -34.15 -11.19 0.85
C PRO A 585 -33.90 -11.59 -0.63
N GLU A 586 -34.26 -12.82 -0.98
CA GLU A 586 -34.04 -13.40 -2.30
C GLU A 586 -34.67 -12.57 -3.43
N ASP A 587 -35.83 -11.97 -3.20
CA ASP A 587 -36.53 -11.12 -4.19
C ASP A 587 -35.82 -9.79 -4.47
N ILE A 588 -34.93 -9.36 -3.58
CA ILE A 588 -34.01 -8.23 -3.79
C ILE A 588 -32.76 -8.72 -4.52
N LEU A 589 -32.20 -9.88 -4.12
CA LEU A 589 -31.03 -10.47 -4.75
C LEU A 589 -31.26 -10.79 -6.24
N ASP A 590 -32.46 -11.26 -6.60
CA ASP A 590 -32.88 -11.52 -8.00
C ASP A 590 -32.84 -10.27 -8.90
N LYS A 591 -32.94 -9.07 -8.32
CA LYS A 591 -32.84 -7.80 -9.04
C LYS A 591 -31.42 -7.24 -9.06
N CYS A 592 -30.52 -7.83 -8.28
CA CYS A 592 -29.11 -7.44 -8.25
C CYS A 592 -28.35 -8.03 -9.43
N GLU A 593 -27.27 -7.36 -9.84
CA GLU A 593 -26.45 -7.79 -10.97
C GLU A 593 -24.97 -7.82 -10.57
N VAL A 594 -24.23 -8.75 -11.15
CA VAL A 594 -22.77 -8.86 -11.00
C VAL A 594 -22.10 -7.97 -12.03
N PHE A 595 -20.99 -7.33 -11.69
CA PHE A 595 -20.22 -6.60 -12.69
C PHE A 595 -19.60 -7.57 -13.71
N ILE A 596 -19.65 -7.19 -14.99
CA ILE A 596 -18.96 -7.91 -16.06
C ILE A 596 -17.82 -7.06 -16.63
N ASP A 597 -16.89 -7.71 -17.33
CA ASP A 597 -15.88 -7.02 -18.14
C ASP A 597 -16.52 -6.35 -19.37
N LEU A 598 -16.51 -5.01 -19.39
CA LEU A 598 -17.06 -4.20 -20.47
C LEU A 598 -16.11 -4.05 -21.67
N GLY A 599 -14.87 -4.56 -21.59
CA GLY A 599 -13.85 -4.40 -22.63
C GLY A 599 -13.64 -2.93 -23.01
N ASP A 600 -13.55 -2.64 -24.30
CA ASP A 600 -13.33 -1.27 -24.82
C ASP A 600 -14.44 -0.28 -24.44
N LYS A 601 -15.63 -0.76 -24.02
CA LYS A 601 -16.74 0.09 -23.59
C LYS A 601 -16.54 0.71 -22.21
N ILE A 602 -15.57 0.22 -21.41
CA ILE A 602 -15.23 0.83 -20.12
C ILE A 602 -14.87 2.31 -20.25
N LYS A 603 -14.30 2.70 -21.40
CA LYS A 603 -13.96 4.09 -21.71
C LYS A 603 -15.17 5.04 -21.63
N LEU A 604 -16.38 4.55 -21.91
CA LEU A 604 -17.60 5.36 -21.78
C LEU A 604 -17.87 5.74 -20.31
N TYR A 605 -17.54 4.84 -19.37
CA TYR A 605 -17.65 5.08 -17.94
C TYR A 605 -16.55 6.02 -17.45
N ASP A 606 -15.31 5.82 -17.93
CA ASP A 606 -14.17 6.70 -17.62
C ASP A 606 -14.44 8.15 -18.05
N ASP A 607 -14.90 8.35 -19.30
CA ASP A 607 -15.22 9.66 -19.85
C ASP A 607 -16.37 10.32 -19.05
N ALA A 608 -17.43 9.55 -18.73
CA ALA A 608 -18.54 10.04 -17.92
C ALA A 608 -18.11 10.45 -16.51
N TRP A 609 -17.24 9.67 -15.87
CA TRP A 609 -16.71 9.96 -14.54
C TRP A 609 -15.89 11.25 -14.49
N LEU A 610 -15.03 11.46 -15.50
CA LEU A 610 -14.25 12.69 -15.62
C LEU A 610 -15.16 13.92 -15.73
N GLU A 611 -16.25 13.83 -16.48
CA GLU A 611 -17.26 14.89 -16.57
C GLU A 611 -18.00 15.12 -15.24
N ILE A 612 -18.37 14.06 -14.51
CA ILE A 612 -18.99 14.16 -13.18
C ILE A 612 -18.04 14.86 -12.20
N LYS A 613 -16.76 14.48 -12.17
CA LYS A 613 -15.79 15.06 -11.23
C LYS A 613 -15.45 16.52 -11.56
N SER A 614 -15.54 16.93 -12.83
CA SER A 614 -15.17 18.28 -13.30
C SER A 614 -16.25 19.35 -13.22
N ASN A 615 -17.54 18.99 -13.23
CA ASN A 615 -18.67 19.91 -13.00
C ASN A 615 -18.97 20.04 -11.52
#